data_AF-E6KTL4-F1
#
_entry.id   AF-E6KTL4-F1
#
_cell.length_a   1.000
_cell.length_b   1.000
_cell.length_c   1.000
_cell.angle_alpha   90.00
_cell.angle_beta   90.00
_cell.angle_gamma   90.00
#
_symmetry.space_group_name_H-M   'P 1'
#
loop_
_entity.id
_entity.type
_entity.pdbx_description
1 polymer ?
#
loop_
_entity_poly.entity_id
_entity_poly.type
_entity_poly.pdbx_seq_one_letter_code
_entity_poly.pdbx_strand_id
1 'polypeptide(L)'
;MGLNTWIRNHATHKATDQTLGSSYSFLFGPASSGRAVTERSAMQMTAVYSCVWILAEAIGGLPLHVYRVRADGGKEKALDHPLYRLLHDEPNP
;
A
#
# COMPACT_ATOMS: atom_id res chain seq x y z
N MET A 1 17.85 -29.91 38.87
CA MET A 1 17.74 -29.64 37.41
C MET A 1 16.57 -28.70 37.24
N GLY A 2 16.89 -27.40 37.18
CA GLY A 2 16.08 -26.36 37.84
C GLY A 2 15.23 -25.51 36.89
N LEU A 3 14.19 -24.94 37.49
CA LEU A 3 13.30 -23.91 36.95
C LEU A 3 14.03 -22.77 36.20
N ASN A 4 15.28 -22.49 36.59
CA ASN A 4 16.14 -21.46 36.00
C ASN A 4 16.55 -21.75 34.54
N THR A 5 16.53 -23.01 34.11
CA THR A 5 16.73 -23.39 32.69
C THR A 5 15.45 -23.27 31.85
N TRP A 6 14.27 -23.29 32.48
CA TRP A 6 12.99 -23.08 31.78
C TRP A 6 12.81 -21.61 31.39
N ILE A 7 13.00 -20.68 32.34
CA ILE A 7 12.86 -19.23 32.10
C ILE A 7 13.81 -18.70 31.01
N ARG A 8 15.00 -19.31 30.84
CA ARG A 8 16.03 -18.82 29.89
C ARG A 8 15.91 -19.36 28.47
N ASN A 9 15.03 -20.33 28.18
CA ASN A 9 15.04 -21.05 26.89
C ASN A 9 13.91 -20.68 25.90
N HIS A 10 13.21 -19.56 26.08
CA HIS A 10 12.05 -19.23 25.24
C HIS A 10 12.30 -18.26 24.09
N ALA A 11 13.55 -17.87 23.81
CA ALA A 11 13.87 -16.96 22.72
C ALA A 11 14.96 -17.55 21.80
N THR A 12 14.68 -18.70 21.17
CA THR A 12 15.53 -19.26 20.11
C THR A 12 15.26 -18.66 18.73
N HIS A 13 14.31 -17.73 18.61
CA HIS A 13 14.11 -16.97 17.38
C HIS A 13 14.90 -15.67 17.45
N LYS A 14 16.06 -15.63 16.79
CA LYS A 14 16.72 -14.37 16.48
C LYS A 14 15.74 -13.51 15.67
N ALA A 15 15.41 -12.32 16.17
CA ALA A 15 14.69 -11.33 15.38
C ALA A 15 15.64 -10.88 14.25
N THR A 16 15.42 -11.41 13.05
CA THR A 16 16.10 -10.93 11.84
C THR A 16 15.51 -9.58 11.49
N ASP A 17 16.36 -8.56 11.43
CA ASP A 17 16.00 -7.20 11.12
C ASP A 17 15.47 -7.10 9.68
N GLN A 18 14.21 -6.67 9.52
CA GLN A 18 13.53 -6.56 8.22
C GLN A 18 13.39 -5.10 7.79
N THR A 19 14.50 -4.36 7.81
CA THR A 19 14.51 -2.95 7.37
C THR A 19 14.22 -2.84 5.87
N LEU A 20 13.70 -1.68 5.47
CA LEU A 20 13.25 -1.33 4.11
C LEU A 20 14.28 -1.54 2.97
N GLY A 21 15.53 -1.90 3.27
CA GLY A 21 16.57 -2.25 2.30
C GLY A 21 16.70 -3.75 1.98
N SER A 22 16.04 -4.63 2.74
CA SER A 22 16.09 -6.09 2.54
C SER A 22 14.91 -6.57 1.70
N SER A 23 15.12 -6.69 0.38
CA SER A 23 14.31 -7.44 -0.59
C SER A 23 12.81 -7.54 -0.30
N TYR A 24 12.08 -6.41 -0.19
CA TYR A 24 10.65 -6.35 0.12
C TYR A 24 10.13 -7.31 1.21
N SER A 25 10.99 -7.88 2.07
CA SER A 25 10.62 -8.93 3.03
C SER A 25 9.70 -8.35 4.09
N PHE A 26 9.78 -7.06 4.35
CA PHE A 26 8.84 -6.39 5.24
C PHE A 26 7.40 -6.40 4.70
N LEU A 27 7.22 -6.30 3.37
CA LEU A 27 5.91 -6.23 2.72
C LEU A 27 5.42 -7.60 2.25
N PHE A 28 6.32 -8.49 1.83
CA PHE A 28 6.03 -9.79 1.22
C PHE A 28 6.80 -10.94 1.90
N GLY A 29 7.25 -10.74 3.13
CA GLY A 29 7.95 -11.76 3.90
C GLY A 29 7.03 -12.89 4.33
N PRO A 30 7.62 -14.01 4.80
CA PRO A 30 6.86 -15.13 5.31
C PRO A 30 5.98 -14.69 6.47
N ALA A 31 4.69 -15.06 6.43
CA ALA A 31 3.78 -14.79 7.52
C ALA A 31 4.26 -15.51 8.79
N SER A 32 4.03 -14.91 9.97
CA SER A 32 4.37 -15.51 11.28
C SER A 32 3.76 -16.91 11.47
N SER A 33 2.63 -17.20 10.82
CA SER A 33 1.97 -18.50 10.82
C SER A 33 2.57 -19.53 9.85
N GLY A 34 3.57 -19.17 9.05
CA GLY A 34 4.18 -20.03 8.02
C GLY A 34 3.29 -20.28 6.79
N ARG A 35 2.09 -19.70 6.73
CA ARG A 35 1.20 -19.79 5.56
C ARG A 35 1.45 -18.62 4.61
N ALA A 36 1.61 -18.92 3.33
CA ALA A 36 1.67 -17.88 2.30
C ALA A 36 0.31 -17.16 2.22
N VAL A 37 0.32 -15.84 2.38
CA VAL A 37 -0.84 -14.98 2.20
C VAL A 37 -0.65 -14.21 0.90
N THR A 38 -1.52 -14.49 -0.08
CA THR A 38 -1.62 -13.77 -1.35
C THR A 38 -2.68 -12.68 -1.25
N GLU A 39 -2.68 -11.73 -2.18
CA GLU A 39 -3.69 -10.68 -2.33
C GLU A 39 -5.09 -11.30 -2.42
N ARG A 40 -5.24 -12.38 -3.20
CA ARG A 40 -6.52 -13.11 -3.34
C ARG A 40 -6.98 -13.70 -2.01
N SER A 41 -6.09 -14.31 -1.23
CA SER A 41 -6.44 -14.84 0.09
C SER A 41 -6.70 -13.76 1.14
N ALA A 42 -6.00 -12.62 1.05
CA ALA A 42 -6.19 -11.49 1.95
C ALA A 42 -7.55 -10.81 1.72
N MET A 43 -7.95 -10.63 0.46
CA MET A 43 -9.24 -10.04 0.08
C MET A 43 -10.46 -10.87 0.50
N GLN A 44 -10.29 -12.14 0.89
CA GLN A 44 -11.37 -12.97 1.44
C GLN A 44 -11.73 -12.61 2.89
N MET A 45 -10.90 -11.81 3.57
CA MET A 45 -11.15 -11.34 4.93
C MET A 45 -11.86 -9.99 4.90
N THR A 46 -13.01 -9.89 5.58
CA THR A 46 -13.87 -8.70 5.56
C THR A 46 -13.16 -7.45 6.07
N ALA A 47 -12.33 -7.56 7.12
CA ALA A 47 -11.59 -6.42 7.64
C ALA A 47 -10.55 -5.87 6.63
N VAL A 48 -9.87 -6.75 5.88
CA VAL A 48 -8.95 -6.31 4.81
C VAL A 48 -9.74 -5.62 3.69
N TYR A 49 -10.85 -6.25 3.27
CA TYR A 49 -11.72 -5.70 2.23
C TYR A 49 -12.21 -4.29 2.59
N SER A 50 -12.74 -4.10 3.80
CA SER A 50 -13.26 -2.81 4.26
C SER A 50 -12.18 -1.72 4.29
N CYS A 51 -10.96 -2.04 4.74
CA CYS A 51 -9.85 -1.09 4.74
C CYS A 51 -9.47 -0.67 3.33
N VAL A 52 -9.32 -1.63 2.42
CA VAL A 52 -8.99 -1.35 1.01
C VAL A 52 -10.12 -0.55 0.35
N TRP A 53 -11.37 -0.88 0.64
CA TRP A 53 -12.54 -0.17 0.13
C TRP A 53 -12.53 1.32 0.50
N ILE A 54 -12.37 1.64 1.79
CA ILE A 54 -12.35 3.04 2.26
C ILE A 54 -11.20 3.81 1.61
N LEU A 55 -10.02 3.20 1.48
CA LEU A 55 -8.89 3.84 0.81
C LEU A 55 -9.14 4.05 -0.69
N ALA A 56 -9.71 3.06 -1.36
CA ALA A 56 -10.00 3.12 -2.79
C ALA A 56 -11.07 4.18 -3.09
N GLU A 57 -12.14 4.25 -2.29
CA GLU A 57 -13.16 5.30 -2.41
C GLU A 57 -12.56 6.68 -2.17
N ALA A 58 -11.76 6.82 -1.10
CA ALA A 58 -11.12 8.07 -0.77
C ALA A 58 -10.25 8.58 -1.93
N ILE A 59 -9.46 7.70 -2.55
CA ILE A 59 -8.58 8.04 -3.68
C ILE A 59 -9.38 8.28 -4.98
N GLY A 60 -10.39 7.46 -5.24
CA GLY A 60 -11.22 7.57 -6.44
C GLY A 60 -12.11 8.81 -6.47
N GLY A 61 -12.42 9.40 -5.31
CA GLY A 61 -13.20 10.63 -5.20
C GLY A 61 -12.43 11.93 -5.48
N LEU A 62 -11.10 11.90 -5.64
CA LEU A 62 -10.35 13.13 -5.90
C LEU A 62 -10.42 13.55 -7.38
N PRO A 63 -10.70 14.83 -7.68
CA PRO A 63 -10.67 15.33 -9.05
C PRO A 63 -9.22 15.35 -9.59
N LEU A 64 -9.02 14.83 -10.79
CA LEU A 64 -7.74 14.87 -11.49
C LEU A 64 -7.67 16.11 -12.38
N HIS A 65 -6.78 17.04 -12.04
CA HIS A 65 -6.57 18.26 -12.83
C HIS A 65 -5.27 18.17 -13.64
N VAL A 66 -5.36 18.46 -14.94
CA VAL A 66 -4.19 18.58 -15.82
C VAL A 66 -3.62 19.99 -15.70
N TYR A 67 -2.30 20.10 -15.53
CA TYR A 67 -1.59 21.37 -15.46
C TYR A 67 -0.61 21.51 -16.63
N ARG A 68 -0.46 22.73 -17.14
CA ARG A 68 0.56 23.12 -18.11
C ARG A 68 1.58 24.03 -17.42
N VAL A 69 2.86 23.82 -17.72
CA VAL A 69 3.92 24.72 -17.31
C VAL A 69 4.00 25.86 -18.34
N ARG A 70 3.88 27.09 -17.87
CA ARG A 70 4.01 28.30 -18.67
C ARG A 70 5.49 28.62 -18.92
N ALA A 71 5.76 29.44 -19.94
CA ALA A 71 7.12 29.84 -20.31
C ALA A 71 7.84 30.67 -19.21
N ASP A 72 7.09 31.27 -18.31
CA ASP A 72 7.56 32.01 -17.12
C ASP A 72 7.81 31.10 -15.89
N GLY A 73 7.63 29.78 -16.03
CA GLY A 73 7.79 28.79 -14.95
C GLY A 73 6.55 28.62 -14.06
N GLY A 74 5.46 29.35 -14.32
CA GLY A 74 4.19 29.18 -13.62
C GLY A 74 3.47 27.88 -14.00
N LYS A 75 2.58 27.39 -13.14
CA LYS A 75 1.68 26.27 -13.45
C LYS A 75 0.25 26.79 -13.60
N GLU A 76 -0.41 26.45 -14.70
CA GLU A 76 -1.82 26.77 -14.96
C GLU A 76 -2.64 25.51 -15.22
N LYS A 77 -3.94 25.53 -14.90
CA LYS A 77 -4.84 24.42 -15.26
C LYS A 77 -5.03 24.42 -16.78
N ALA A 78 -4.77 23.28 -17.41
CA ALA A 78 -4.86 23.11 -18.86
C ALA A 78 -6.26 22.64 -19.27
N LEU A 79 -7.26 23.51 -19.14
CA LEU A 79 -8.67 23.18 -19.43
C LEU A 79 -8.90 22.85 -20.91
N ASP A 80 -8.14 23.48 -21.82
CA ASP A 80 -8.26 23.28 -23.26
C ASP A 80 -7.60 21.98 -23.76
N HIS A 81 -6.93 21.22 -22.88
CA HIS A 81 -6.26 20.00 -23.28
C HIS A 81 -7.30 18.87 -23.43
N PRO A 82 -7.29 18.08 -24.50
CA PRO A 82 -8.26 16.99 -24.70
C PRO A 82 -8.27 15.96 -23.54
N LEU A 83 -7.12 15.77 -22.89
CA LEU A 83 -7.01 14.91 -21.69
C LEU A 83 -7.69 15.48 -20.44
N TYR A 84 -7.94 16.79 -20.37
CA TYR A 84 -8.61 17.39 -19.22
C TYR A 84 -10.03 16.85 -19.08
N ARG A 85 -10.79 16.83 -20.18
CA ARG A 85 -12.16 16.28 -20.23
C ARG A 85 -12.17 14.79 -19.83
N LEU A 86 -11.25 14.00 -20.38
CA LEU A 86 -11.19 12.57 -20.09
C LEU A 86 -10.85 12.30 -18.62
N LEU A 87 -9.87 12.99 -18.05
CA LEU A 87 -9.43 12.72 -16.67
C LEU A 87 -10.33 13.35 -15.60
N HIS A 88 -11.02 14.45 -15.92
CA HIS A 88 -11.85 15.18 -14.98
C HIS A 88 -13.34 14.77 -15.04
N ASP A 89 -13.90 14.62 -16.24
CA ASP A 89 -15.36 14.47 -16.41
C ASP A 89 -15.77 13.05 -16.78
N GLU A 90 -15.02 12.39 -17.66
CA GLU A 90 -15.39 11.09 -18.23
C GLU A 90 -14.19 10.12 -18.21
N PRO A 91 -13.70 9.69 -17.03
CA PRO A 91 -12.54 8.78 -16.93
C PRO A 91 -12.80 7.41 -17.57
N ASN A 92 -14.04 7.06 -17.85
CA ASN A 92 -14.42 5.88 -18.62
C ASN A 92 -15.65 6.18 -19.51
N PRO A 93 -15.57 6.04 -20.84
CA PRO A 93 -16.71 6.23 -21.75
C PRO A 93 -17.76 5.11 -21.67
#